data_AF-R7IXV4-F1
#
_entry.id   AF-R7IXV4-F1
#
_cell.length_a   1.000
_cell.length_b   1.000
_cell.length_c   1.000
_cell.angle_alpha   90.00
_cell.angle_beta   90.00
_cell.angle_gamma   90.00
#
_symmetry.space_group_name_H-M   'P 1'
#
loop_
_entity.id
_entity.type
_entity.pdbx_description
1 polymer ?
#
loop_
_entity_poly.entity_id
_entity_poly.type
_entity_poly.pdbx_seq_one_letter_code
_entity_poly.pdbx_strand_id
1 'polypeptide(L)'
;MLFTLTLGAAVCARAFPPQGISPDVMTQFKAPQWVQPRAETGEFVELSTELPMFQWIPPVLNGSPVPMGTTYDFTIVEIMPGQSPDQAIERNPVVYRAPGLITPQCLLPRTIVEALRPEAEYAAQIKTNVPHNRLANDGAGELLLFRLAKVEVKLHNEKQEPQ
;
A
#
# COMPACT_ATOMS: atom_id res chain seq x y z
N MET A 1 -7.61 -44.38 67.94
CA MET A 1 -6.57 -44.91 67.04
C MET A 1 -7.24 -45.22 65.71
N LEU A 2 -6.78 -44.89 64.52
CA LEU A 2 -5.74 -44.01 63.99
C LEU A 2 -6.13 -43.96 62.49
N PHE A 3 -6.36 -42.77 61.93
CA PHE A 3 -6.55 -42.60 60.48
C PHE A 3 -5.26 -42.98 59.75
N THR A 4 -5.36 -43.65 58.60
CA THR A 4 -4.33 -43.56 57.54
C THR A 4 -4.96 -43.75 56.16
N LEU A 5 -4.84 -42.69 55.36
CA LEU A 5 -5.02 -42.63 53.90
C LEU A 5 -3.77 -43.16 53.19
N THR A 6 -3.97 -43.77 52.01
CA THR A 6 -3.06 -43.75 50.83
C THR A 6 -3.88 -44.29 49.64
N LEU A 7 -4.39 -43.50 48.69
CA LEU A 7 -3.71 -42.86 47.54
C LEU A 7 -2.71 -43.82 46.86
N GLY A 8 -2.77 -44.20 45.59
CA GLY A 8 -3.59 -43.84 44.43
C GLY A 8 -2.87 -44.37 43.18
N ALA A 9 -3.60 -44.73 42.11
CA ALA A 9 -3.14 -44.73 40.72
C ALA A 9 -4.27 -45.19 39.80
N ALA A 10 -5.30 -44.35 39.63
CA ALA A 10 -6.12 -44.45 38.43
C ALA A 10 -5.35 -43.72 37.32
N VAL A 11 -4.84 -44.48 36.35
CA VAL A 11 -4.37 -43.95 35.07
C VAL A 11 -5.58 -43.35 34.37
N CYS A 12 -5.85 -42.07 34.62
CA CYS A 12 -6.72 -41.29 33.76
C CYS A 12 -5.97 -41.16 32.43
N ALA A 13 -6.37 -41.96 31.45
CA ALA A 13 -6.06 -41.71 30.06
C ALA A 13 -6.55 -40.28 29.75
N ARG A 14 -5.63 -39.31 29.78
CA ARG A 14 -5.86 -38.00 29.18
C ARG A 14 -6.06 -38.29 27.70
N ALA A 15 -7.33 -38.27 27.27
CA ALA A 15 -7.67 -38.03 25.89
C ALA A 15 -6.99 -36.70 25.53
N PHE A 16 -5.85 -36.79 24.85
CA PHE A 16 -5.29 -35.65 24.16
C PHE A 16 -6.38 -35.18 23.19
N PRO A 17 -6.79 -33.91 23.22
CA PRO A 17 -7.60 -33.40 22.12
C PRO A 17 -6.82 -33.66 20.83
N PRO A 18 -7.47 -34.05 19.71
CA PRO A 18 -6.81 -34.10 18.42
C PRO A 18 -6.14 -32.75 18.25
N GLN A 19 -4.83 -32.75 17.98
CA GLN A 19 -4.01 -31.54 17.98
C GLN A 19 -4.75 -30.47 17.19
N GLY A 20 -5.34 -29.55 17.94
CA GLY A 20 -6.00 -28.39 17.39
C GLY A 20 -4.90 -27.66 16.65
N ILE A 21 -5.09 -27.52 15.34
CA ILE A 21 -4.47 -26.45 14.58
C ILE A 21 -4.61 -25.22 15.46
N SER A 22 -3.48 -24.70 15.96
CA SER A 22 -3.51 -23.50 16.79
C SER A 22 -4.23 -22.42 15.98
N PRO A 23 -5.10 -21.60 16.59
CA PRO A 23 -5.71 -20.47 15.89
C PRO A 23 -4.69 -19.35 15.61
N ASP A 24 -3.39 -19.66 15.69
CA ASP A 24 -2.29 -18.71 15.65
C ASP A 24 -1.39 -18.91 14.42
N VAL A 25 -1.94 -19.46 13.33
CA VAL A 25 -1.50 -19.04 11.99
C VAL A 25 -2.16 -17.68 11.73
N MET A 26 -1.76 -16.69 12.53
CA MET A 26 -2.20 -15.32 12.36
C MET A 26 -1.80 -14.92 10.95
N THR A 27 -2.80 -14.68 10.11
CA THR A 27 -2.61 -14.41 8.69
C THR A 27 -1.84 -13.10 8.55
N GLN A 28 -0.51 -13.15 8.49
CA GLN A 28 0.33 -11.96 8.48
C GLN A 28 0.32 -11.39 7.06
N PHE A 29 -0.70 -10.59 6.78
CA PHE A 29 -0.75 -9.78 5.58
C PHE A 29 0.20 -8.59 5.75
N LYS A 30 1.20 -8.50 4.88
CA LYS A 30 2.02 -7.31 4.70
C LYS A 30 1.47 -6.54 3.51
N ALA A 31 1.01 -5.32 3.74
CA ALA A 31 0.44 -4.46 2.71
C ALA A 31 1.47 -4.08 1.62
N PRO A 32 1.02 -3.62 0.44
CA PRO A 32 1.91 -3.07 -0.58
C PRO A 32 2.80 -1.96 -0.03
N GLN A 33 4.06 -1.94 -0.48
CA GLN A 33 5.04 -0.94 -0.05
C GLN A 33 5.56 -0.17 -1.25
N TRP A 34 5.59 1.16 -1.17
CA TRP A 34 6.06 2.00 -2.24
C TRP A 34 7.55 1.76 -2.53
N VAL A 35 7.87 1.69 -3.83
CA VAL A 35 9.24 1.62 -4.35
C VAL A 35 9.56 2.93 -5.06
N GLN A 36 8.64 3.39 -5.91
CA GLN A 36 8.76 4.64 -6.64
C GLN A 36 7.40 5.37 -6.73
N PRO A 37 7.41 6.72 -6.69
CA PRO A 37 8.53 7.57 -6.30
C PRO A 37 8.97 7.30 -4.85
N ARG A 38 10.26 7.41 -4.56
CA ARG A 38 10.80 7.07 -3.23
C ARG A 38 10.51 8.22 -2.27
N ALA A 39 9.66 7.96 -1.28
CA ALA A 39 9.37 8.88 -0.18
C ALA A 39 9.70 8.21 1.15
N GLU A 40 10.11 9.00 2.14
CA GLU A 40 10.00 8.59 3.54
C GLU A 40 8.53 8.73 3.99
N THR A 41 8.10 7.92 4.95
CA THR A 41 6.69 7.91 5.38
C THR A 41 6.26 9.29 5.88
N GLY A 42 5.23 9.87 5.26
CA GLY A 42 4.69 11.18 5.63
C GLY A 42 5.39 12.37 4.94
N GLU A 43 6.40 12.14 4.11
CA GLU A 43 7.03 13.19 3.32
C GLU A 43 6.43 13.31 1.91
N PHE A 44 6.46 14.53 1.37
CA PHE A 44 6.09 14.79 -0.01
C PHE A 44 7.26 14.51 -0.94
N VAL A 45 7.02 13.73 -1.98
CA VAL A 45 7.98 13.48 -3.06
C VAL A 45 7.58 14.18 -4.36
N GLU A 46 8.57 14.58 -5.16
CA GLU A 46 8.33 15.11 -6.50
C GLU A 46 8.11 13.98 -7.52
N LEU A 47 7.00 14.04 -8.24
CA LEU A 47 6.67 13.13 -9.32
C LEU A 47 7.11 13.71 -10.66
N SER A 48 7.94 12.98 -11.41
CA SER A 48 8.34 13.36 -12.77
C SER A 48 7.12 13.50 -13.68
N THR A 49 7.05 14.60 -14.43
CA THR A 49 6.01 14.83 -15.44
C THR A 49 6.31 14.11 -16.76
N GLU A 50 7.58 13.74 -17.01
CA GLU A 50 8.01 13.00 -18.21
C GLU A 50 7.68 11.51 -18.08
N LEU A 51 7.93 10.94 -16.90
CA LEU A 51 7.65 9.53 -16.59
C LEU A 51 7.00 9.42 -15.20
N PRO A 52 5.68 9.70 -15.11
CA PRO A 52 4.92 9.72 -13.85
C PRO A 52 4.57 8.29 -13.39
N MET A 53 5.60 7.53 -13.04
CA MET A 53 5.49 6.11 -12.70
C MET A 53 5.39 5.91 -11.17
N PHE A 54 4.45 5.04 -10.80
CA PHE A 54 4.32 4.51 -9.45
C PHE A 54 4.63 3.02 -9.48
N GLN A 55 5.45 2.56 -8.52
CA GLN A 55 5.80 1.16 -8.38
C GLN A 55 5.77 0.77 -6.91
N TRP A 56 5.33 -0.45 -6.62
CA TRP A 56 5.29 -1.00 -5.27
C TRP A 56 5.79 -2.44 -5.22
N ILE A 57 6.17 -2.87 -4.02
CA ILE A 57 6.39 -4.27 -3.71
C ILE A 57 5.00 -4.91 -3.52
N PRO A 58 4.70 -6.03 -4.21
CA PRO A 58 3.50 -6.80 -3.94
C PRO A 58 3.35 -7.15 -2.46
N PRO A 59 2.11 -7.26 -1.96
CA PRO A 59 1.88 -7.71 -0.61
C PRO A 59 2.37 -9.15 -0.43
N VAL A 60 2.62 -9.49 0.83
CA VAL A 60 3.02 -10.84 1.23
C VAL A 60 1.94 -11.37 2.15
N LEU A 61 1.51 -12.61 1.91
CA LEU A 61 0.54 -13.30 2.74
C LEU A 61 1.22 -14.51 3.37
N ASN A 62 1.27 -14.56 4.70
CA ASN A 62 1.89 -15.67 5.44
C ASN A 62 3.35 -15.93 5.02
N GLY A 63 4.11 -14.86 4.79
CA GLY A 63 5.51 -14.95 4.34
C GLY A 63 5.69 -15.42 2.89
N SER A 64 4.61 -15.69 2.15
CA SER A 64 4.65 -16.13 0.76
C SER A 64 4.12 -15.05 -0.20
N PRO A 65 4.57 -15.03 -1.46
CA PRO A 65 3.97 -14.19 -2.50
C PRO A 65 2.46 -14.40 -2.56
N VAL A 66 1.72 -13.33 -2.82
CA VAL A 66 0.26 -13.38 -2.89
C VAL A 66 -0.25 -14.33 -3.99
N PRO A 67 -1.44 -14.92 -3.80
CA PRO A 67 -2.04 -15.86 -4.75
C PRO A 67 -2.19 -15.29 -6.17
N MET A 68 -2.22 -16.20 -7.16
CA MET A 68 -2.64 -15.87 -8.52
C MET A 68 -4.04 -15.23 -8.53
N GLY A 69 -4.23 -14.21 -9.37
CA GLY A 69 -5.48 -13.45 -9.45
C GLY A 69 -5.57 -12.28 -8.47
N THR A 70 -4.51 -11.99 -7.71
CA THR A 70 -4.43 -10.74 -6.94
C THR A 70 -4.44 -9.54 -7.87
N THR A 71 -5.26 -8.54 -7.54
CA THR A 71 -5.35 -7.28 -8.28
C THR A 71 -5.16 -6.09 -7.36
N TYR A 72 -4.85 -4.93 -7.95
CA TYR A 72 -4.63 -3.67 -7.24
C TYR A 72 -5.58 -2.60 -7.76
N ASP A 73 -6.18 -1.86 -6.84
CA ASP A 73 -6.86 -0.60 -7.13
C ASP A 73 -5.96 0.55 -6.71
N PHE A 74 -5.52 1.34 -7.69
CA PHE A 74 -4.72 2.54 -7.47
C PHE A 74 -5.62 3.77 -7.52
N THR A 75 -5.48 4.67 -6.54
CA THR A 75 -6.32 5.88 -6.40
C THR A 75 -5.46 7.08 -6.05
N ILE A 76 -5.76 8.23 -6.65
CA ILE A 76 -5.18 9.54 -6.33
C ILE A 76 -6.30 10.51 -5.94
N VAL A 77 -6.08 11.24 -4.85
CA VAL A 77 -6.90 12.38 -4.43
C VAL A 77 -6.03 13.62 -4.28
N GLU A 78 -6.63 14.78 -4.46
CA GLU A 78 -6.02 16.05 -4.08
C GLU A 78 -6.20 16.30 -2.59
N ILE A 79 -5.18 16.87 -1.94
CA ILE A 79 -5.21 17.30 -0.53
C ILE A 79 -5.48 18.81 -0.51
N MET A 80 -6.56 19.22 0.17
CA MET A 80 -6.89 20.64 0.30
C MET A 80 -5.96 21.32 1.33
N PRO A 81 -5.67 22.63 1.21
CA PRO A 81 -4.81 23.33 2.15
C PRO A 81 -5.26 23.15 3.61
N GLY A 82 -4.36 22.66 4.46
CA GLY A 82 -4.63 22.41 5.89
C GLY A 82 -5.40 21.12 6.20
N GLN A 83 -5.74 20.31 5.19
CA GLN A 83 -6.37 19.00 5.36
C GLN A 83 -5.30 17.91 5.61
N SER A 84 -5.60 16.94 6.46
CA SER A 84 -4.70 15.78 6.61
C SER A 84 -4.83 14.80 5.44
N PRO A 85 -3.76 14.08 5.06
CA PRO A 85 -3.82 13.10 3.97
C PRO A 85 -4.87 11.99 4.18
N ASP A 86 -5.02 11.51 5.41
CA ASP A 86 -6.02 10.49 5.76
C ASP A 86 -7.45 11.00 5.56
N GLN A 87 -7.72 12.27 5.87
CA GLN A 87 -9.03 12.88 5.59
C GLN A 87 -9.26 13.05 4.09
N ALA A 88 -8.21 13.41 3.34
CA ALA A 88 -8.30 13.58 1.90
C ALA A 88 -8.66 12.26 1.21
N ILE A 89 -7.99 11.16 1.52
CA ILE A 89 -8.26 9.85 0.88
C ILE A 89 -9.65 9.31 1.22
N GLU A 90 -10.17 9.62 2.41
CA GLU A 90 -11.50 9.17 2.85
C GLU A 90 -12.63 9.99 2.20
N ARG A 91 -12.44 11.30 2.00
CA ARG A 91 -13.55 12.24 1.76
C ARG A 91 -13.51 13.00 0.45
N ASN A 92 -12.34 13.16 -0.14
CA ASN A 92 -12.20 14.01 -1.32
C ASN A 92 -12.59 13.26 -2.59
N PRO A 93 -13.03 14.00 -3.64
CA PRO A 93 -13.21 13.42 -4.96
C PRO A 93 -11.92 12.79 -5.49
N VAL A 94 -12.07 11.61 -6.10
CA VAL A 94 -10.96 10.92 -6.76
C VAL A 94 -10.57 11.67 -8.03
N VAL A 95 -9.30 12.05 -8.12
CA VAL A 95 -8.72 12.71 -9.30
C VAL A 95 -8.34 11.69 -10.35
N TYR A 96 -7.84 10.54 -9.93
CA TYR A 96 -7.51 9.43 -10.83
C TYR A 96 -7.70 8.08 -10.14
N ARG A 97 -8.21 7.11 -10.90
CA ARG A 97 -8.36 5.72 -10.46
C ARG A 97 -7.95 4.77 -11.57
N ALA A 98 -7.17 3.75 -11.21
CA ALA A 98 -6.85 2.61 -12.04
C ALA A 98 -7.21 1.32 -11.27
N PRO A 99 -8.43 0.77 -11.47
CA PRO A 99 -8.86 -0.45 -10.80
C PRO A 99 -8.33 -1.71 -11.52
N GLY A 100 -8.20 -2.81 -10.77
CA GLY A 100 -7.94 -4.13 -11.36
C GLY A 100 -6.56 -4.31 -12.01
N LEU A 101 -5.56 -3.54 -11.58
CA LEU A 101 -4.19 -3.70 -12.07
C LEU A 101 -3.65 -5.07 -11.64
N ILE A 102 -3.06 -5.82 -12.57
CA ILE A 102 -2.43 -7.12 -12.29
C ILE A 102 -0.93 -7.02 -12.03
N THR A 103 -0.31 -5.91 -12.45
CA THR A 103 1.10 -5.60 -12.22
C THR A 103 1.26 -4.61 -11.08
N PRO A 104 2.33 -4.68 -10.28
CA PRO A 104 2.55 -3.79 -9.14
C PRO A 104 3.14 -2.43 -9.56
N GLN A 105 2.55 -1.83 -10.57
CA GLN A 105 2.96 -0.54 -11.12
C GLN A 105 1.78 0.19 -11.77
N CYS A 106 1.84 1.52 -11.79
CA CYS A 106 0.90 2.39 -12.48
C CYS A 106 1.65 3.55 -13.13
N LEU A 107 1.57 3.66 -14.45
CA LEU A 107 2.01 4.84 -15.19
C LEU A 107 0.82 5.77 -15.37
N LEU A 108 0.92 7.01 -14.90
CA LEU A 108 -0.16 7.98 -15.12
C LEU A 108 -0.26 8.33 -16.60
N PRO A 109 -1.48 8.33 -17.19
CA PRO A 109 -1.69 8.85 -18.53
C PRO A 109 -1.28 10.33 -18.60
N ARG A 110 -0.73 10.74 -19.74
CA ARG A 110 -0.31 12.13 -19.98
C ARG A 110 -1.45 13.13 -19.75
N THR A 111 -2.67 12.78 -20.15
CA THR A 111 -3.87 13.59 -19.96
C THR A 111 -4.20 13.83 -18.47
N ILE A 112 -3.86 12.88 -17.60
CA ILE A 112 -4.03 13.03 -16.15
C ILE A 112 -2.95 13.96 -15.60
N VAL A 113 -1.69 13.76 -15.98
CA VAL A 113 -0.59 14.65 -15.55
C VAL A 113 -0.86 16.11 -15.93
N GLU A 114 -1.34 16.36 -17.15
CA GLU A 114 -1.69 17.71 -17.62
C GLU A 114 -2.89 18.32 -16.85
N ALA A 115 -3.76 17.49 -16.27
CA ALA A 115 -4.91 17.95 -15.49
C ALA A 115 -4.57 18.20 -14.01
N LEU A 116 -3.47 17.64 -13.50
CA LEU A 116 -3.00 17.88 -12.14
C LEU A 116 -2.44 19.31 -12.03
N ARG A 117 -2.73 19.97 -10.90
CA ARG A 117 -2.27 21.33 -10.62
C ARG A 117 -0.83 21.30 -10.10
N PRO A 118 0.09 22.10 -10.66
CA PRO A 118 1.51 22.10 -10.25
C PRO A 118 1.74 22.45 -8.77
N GLU A 119 0.92 23.32 -8.20
CA GLU A 119 1.05 23.80 -6.80
C GLU A 119 0.22 22.98 -5.80
N ALA A 120 -0.47 21.94 -6.26
CA ALA A 120 -1.32 21.11 -5.42
C ALA A 120 -0.55 19.93 -4.80
N GLU A 121 -1.09 19.46 -3.69
CA GLU A 121 -0.63 18.28 -2.97
C GLU A 121 -1.57 17.11 -3.23
N TYR A 122 -1.00 15.92 -3.36
CA TYR A 122 -1.75 14.72 -3.69
C TYR A 122 -1.40 13.57 -2.76
N ALA A 123 -2.40 12.73 -2.49
CA ALA A 123 -2.21 11.44 -1.83
C ALA A 123 -2.57 10.32 -2.81
N ALA A 124 -1.67 9.34 -2.94
CA ALA A 124 -1.91 8.10 -3.65
C ALA A 124 -2.08 6.94 -2.66
N GLN A 125 -2.98 6.01 -2.97
CA GLN A 125 -3.17 4.78 -2.20
C GLN A 125 -3.31 3.57 -3.14
N ILE A 126 -2.76 2.44 -2.72
CA ILE A 126 -2.96 1.14 -3.34
C ILE A 126 -3.84 0.31 -2.42
N LYS A 127 -4.91 -0.27 -2.97
CA LYS A 127 -5.70 -1.29 -2.29
C LYS A 127 -5.51 -2.64 -2.97
N THR A 128 -5.11 -3.64 -2.21
CA THR A 128 -4.93 -5.01 -2.68
C THR A 128 -6.23 -5.78 -2.56
N ASN A 129 -6.63 -6.44 -3.63
CA ASN A 129 -7.74 -7.36 -3.67
C ASN A 129 -7.19 -8.78 -3.89
N VAL A 130 -7.28 -9.64 -2.86
CA VAL A 130 -6.86 -11.04 -2.93
C VAL A 130 -8.11 -11.93 -3.03
N PRO A 131 -8.15 -12.92 -3.94
CA PRO A 131 -9.26 -13.87 -4.00
C PRO A 131 -9.46 -14.61 -2.68
N HIS A 132 -10.71 -14.72 -2.24
CA HIS A 132 -11.15 -15.56 -1.10
C HIS A 132 -10.55 -15.23 0.28
N ASN A 133 -9.79 -14.14 0.39
CA ASN A 133 -9.14 -13.73 1.64
C ASN A 133 -9.58 -12.33 2.05
N ARG A 134 -9.93 -12.16 3.33
CA ARG A 134 -10.04 -10.82 3.93
C ARG A 134 -8.66 -10.39 4.41
N LEU A 135 -8.21 -9.22 3.97
CA LEU A 135 -6.91 -8.68 4.33
C LEU A 135 -7.04 -7.72 5.51
N ALA A 136 -5.96 -7.58 6.28
CA ALA A 136 -5.86 -6.51 7.27
C ALA A 136 -5.92 -5.14 6.58
N ASN A 137 -6.49 -4.14 7.25
CA ASN A 137 -6.72 -2.80 6.69
C ASN A 137 -7.47 -2.82 5.34
N ASP A 138 -8.33 -3.82 5.12
CA ASP A 138 -9.00 -4.10 3.84
C ASP A 138 -8.05 -4.16 2.62
N GLY A 139 -6.78 -4.49 2.85
CA GLY A 139 -5.76 -4.56 1.80
C GLY A 139 -5.14 -3.23 1.40
N ALA A 140 -5.51 -2.12 2.06
CA ALA A 140 -4.94 -0.81 1.80
C ALA A 140 -3.50 -0.70 2.30
N GLY A 141 -2.62 -0.22 1.41
CA GLY A 141 -1.25 0.19 1.73
C GLY A 141 -1.17 1.58 2.33
N GLU A 142 0.05 1.97 2.70
CA GLU A 142 0.36 3.32 3.18
C GLU A 142 0.07 4.38 2.12
N LEU A 143 -0.22 5.61 2.55
CA LEU A 143 -0.36 6.75 1.65
C LEU A 143 1.01 7.19 1.15
N LEU A 144 1.09 7.47 -0.14
CA LEU A 144 2.22 8.17 -0.74
C LEU A 144 1.81 9.61 -1.02
N LEU A 145 2.53 10.56 -0.44
CA LEU A 145 2.27 11.99 -0.63
C LEU A 145 3.18 12.51 -1.74
N PHE A 146 2.62 13.21 -2.71
CA PHE A 146 3.41 13.72 -3.83
C PHE A 146 2.93 15.08 -4.35
N ARG A 147 3.84 15.75 -5.06
CA ARG A 147 3.58 16.96 -5.85
C ARG A 147 4.18 16.77 -7.24
N LEU A 148 3.73 17.52 -8.24
CA LEU A 148 4.37 17.47 -9.55
C LEU A 148 5.75 18.14 -9.50
N ALA A 149 6.74 17.49 -10.12
CA ALA A 149 8.05 18.11 -10.33
C ALA A 149 7.90 19.37 -11.19
N LYS A 150 8.62 20.43 -10.81
CA LYS A 150 8.66 21.65 -11.61
C LYS A 150 9.39 21.37 -12.91
N VAL A 151 8.77 21.72 -14.04
CA VAL A 151 9.43 21.66 -15.34
C VAL A 151 10.44 22.81 -15.39
N GLU A 152 11.72 22.51 -15.15
CA GLU A 152 12.80 23.46 -15.42
C GLU A 152 12.92 23.64 -16.93
N VAL A 153 12.34 24.71 -17.46
CA VAL A 153 12.61 25.14 -18.84
C VAL A 153 14.07 25.60 -18.88
N LYS A 154 14.97 24.71 -19.32
CA LYS A 154 16.32 25.10 -19.71
C LYS A 154 16.21 26.02 -20.92
N LEU A 155 16.19 27.33 -20.68
CA LEU A 155 16.38 28.35 -21.72
C LEU A 155 17.74 28.08 -22.37
N HIS A 156 17.72 27.39 -23.51
CA HIS A 156 18.87 27.29 -24.39
C HIS A 156 19.11 28.69 -24.96
N ASN A 157 19.99 29.46 -24.31
CA ASN A 157 20.54 30.67 -24.90
C ASN A 157 21.46 30.22 -26.05
N GLU A 158 20.89 30.12 -27.25
CA GLU A 158 21.69 30.13 -28.48
C GLU A 158 22.38 31.50 -28.56
N LYS A 159 23.63 31.56 -28.07
CA LYS A 159 24.56 32.60 -28.49
C LYS A 159 24.86 32.34 -29.97
N GLN A 160 24.13 33.03 -30.85
CA GLN A 160 24.56 33.28 -32.21
C GLN A 160 25.83 34.13 -32.15
N GLU A 161 26.96 33.51 -32.48
CA GLU A 161 28.23 34.21 -32.69
C GLU A 161 28.27 34.63 -34.17
N PRO A 162 28.46 35.92 -34.50
CA PRO A 162 28.61 36.35 -35.88
C PRO A 162 30.01 35.99 -36.38
N GLN A 163 30.09 35.29 -37.51
CA GLN A 163 31.27 35.28 -38.38
C GLN A 163 31.09 36.31 -39.49
#